data_AF-X0T3B5-F1
#
_entry.id   AF-X0T3B5-F1
#
_cell.length_a   1.000
_cell.length_b   1.000
_cell.length_c   1.000
_cell.angle_alpha   90.00
_cell.angle_beta   90.00
_cell.angle_gamma   90.00
#
_symmetry.space_group_name_H-M   'P 1'
#
loop_
_entity.id
_entity.type
_entity.pdbx_description
1 polymer ?
#
loop_
_entity_poly.entity_id
_entity_poly.type
_entity_poly.pdbx_seq_one_letter_code
_entity_poly.pdbx_strand_id
1 'polypeptide(L)'
;MTTQIFILEKENEIGVKEGNDKYMFGSIYDIEVDEHGNIYVLDSVSSKVKKYNKFGDYVLEFGHSGQGPGEFGFPEAMVLDSSSNIYVLDSPEVKIFDENGKYKSSFKS
;
A
#
# COMPACT_ATOMS: atom_id res chain seq x y z
N MET A 1 13.60 1.36 -14.97
CA MET A 1 12.59 0.31 -15.18
C MET A 1 11.36 0.74 -14.42
N THR A 2 10.21 0.84 -15.09
CA THR A 2 8.95 1.25 -14.46
C THR A 2 8.22 -0.01 -14.00
N THR A 3 7.93 -0.13 -12.70
CA THR A 3 7.16 -1.24 -12.16
C THR A 3 5.67 -0.95 -12.40
N GLN A 4 4.96 -1.85 -13.08
CA GLN A 4 3.52 -1.72 -13.36
C GLN A 4 2.74 -2.72 -12.53
N ILE A 5 1.53 -2.32 -12.10
CA ILE A 5 0.55 -3.24 -11.51
C ILE A 5 -0.41 -3.67 -12.60
N PHE A 6 -0.58 -4.99 -12.69
CA PHE A 6 -1.51 -5.64 -13.60
C PHE A 6 -2.76 -5.99 -12.78
N ILE A 7 -3.89 -5.31 -13.04
CA ILE A 7 -5.18 -5.70 -12.46
C ILE A 7 -5.84 -6.66 -13.45
N LEU A 8 -6.04 -7.91 -13.02
CA LEU A 8 -6.75 -8.91 -13.81
C LEU A 8 -8.26 -8.69 -13.64
N GLU A 9 -8.89 -8.10 -14.64
CA GLU A 9 -10.35 -8.06 -14.69
C GLU A 9 -10.93 -9.40 -15.17
N LYS A 10 -12.23 -9.58 -14.95
CA LYS A 10 -12.99 -10.82 -15.17
C LYS A 10 -12.89 -11.38 -16.60
N GLU A 11 -12.39 -10.59 -17.55
CA GLU A 11 -12.19 -10.95 -18.95
C GLU A 11 -10.73 -11.29 -19.33
N ASN A 12 -9.82 -11.44 -18.35
CA ASN A 12 -8.39 -11.74 -18.61
C ASN A 12 -7.65 -10.61 -19.36
N GLU A 13 -8.24 -9.42 -19.44
CA GLU A 13 -7.56 -8.23 -19.95
C GLU A 13 -6.69 -7.61 -18.84
N ILE A 14 -5.44 -7.34 -19.18
CA ILE A 14 -4.53 -6.54 -18.38
C ILE A 14 -4.93 -5.08 -18.59
N GLY A 15 -5.63 -4.49 -17.62
CA GLY A 15 -5.85 -3.05 -17.60
C GLY A 15 -4.58 -2.34 -17.12
N VAL A 16 -3.88 -1.62 -18.01
CA VAL A 16 -2.84 -0.68 -17.59
C VAL A 16 -3.49 0.69 -17.39
N LYS A 17 -3.68 1.11 -16.15
CA LYS A 17 -4.00 2.52 -15.87
C LYS A 17 -2.71 3.33 -15.95
N GLU A 18 -2.36 3.76 -17.16
CA GLU A 18 -1.29 4.73 -17.36
C GLU A 18 -1.81 6.15 -17.17
N GLY A 19 -1.04 6.96 -16.43
CA GLY A 19 -1.26 8.40 -16.33
C GLY A 19 -1.20 8.89 -14.89
N ASN A 20 -0.14 9.66 -14.60
CA ASN A 20 0.17 10.38 -13.34
C ASN A 20 0.72 9.54 -12.15
N ASP A 21 1.28 10.25 -11.16
CA ASP A 21 2.00 9.71 -10.00
C ASP A 21 1.22 8.67 -9.17
N LYS A 22 -0.12 8.67 -9.27
CA LYS A 22 -1.01 7.76 -8.54
C LYS A 22 -0.93 6.32 -9.02
N TYR A 23 -0.48 6.08 -10.24
CA TYR A 23 -0.36 4.73 -10.83
C TYR A 23 1.09 4.36 -11.17
N MET A 24 2.04 5.22 -10.81
CA MET A 24 3.47 4.94 -10.91
C MET A 24 3.99 4.35 -9.60
N PHE A 25 4.81 3.31 -9.68
CA PHE A 25 5.42 2.65 -8.51
C PHE A 25 6.95 2.63 -8.64
N GLY A 26 7.63 2.83 -7.52
CA GLY A 26 9.07 2.66 -7.41
C GLY A 26 9.42 1.17 -7.38
N SER A 27 9.25 0.55 -6.23
CA SER A 27 9.41 -0.91 -6.06
C SER A 27 8.34 -1.42 -5.13
N ILE A 28 7.50 -2.28 -5.68
CA ILE A 28 6.41 -2.91 -4.95
C ILE A 28 7.01 -4.07 -4.18
N TYR A 29 6.85 -4.05 -2.86
CA TYR A 29 7.29 -5.14 -1.99
C TYR A 29 6.11 -6.04 -1.61
N ASP A 30 4.92 -5.47 -1.47
CA ASP A 30 3.76 -6.21 -1.00
C ASP A 30 2.44 -5.71 -1.58
N ILE A 31 1.43 -6.58 -1.60
CA ILE A 31 0.07 -6.30 -2.05
C ILE A 31 -0.94 -7.07 -1.20
N GLU A 32 -1.93 -6.36 -0.68
CA GLU A 32 -3.00 -6.94 0.15
C GLU A 32 -4.38 -6.51 -0.37
N VAL A 33 -5.40 -7.30 -0.07
CA VAL A 33 -6.79 -7.03 -0.46
C VAL A 33 -7.72 -7.19 0.74
N ASP A 34 -8.53 -6.17 1.01
CA ASP A 34 -9.53 -6.24 2.09
C ASP A 34 -10.81 -6.99 1.68
N GLU A 35 -11.69 -7.26 2.64
CA GLU A 35 -12.95 -7.99 2.40
C GLU A 35 -13.91 -7.29 1.42
N HIS A 36 -13.72 -5.99 1.17
CA HIS A 36 -14.49 -5.21 0.19
C HIS A 36 -13.87 -5.21 -1.21
N GLY A 37 -12.70 -5.84 -1.35
CA GLY A 37 -11.92 -5.90 -2.58
C GLY A 37 -11.06 -4.67 -2.84
N ASN A 38 -10.83 -3.80 -1.85
CA ASN A 38 -9.87 -2.70 -2.01
C ASN A 38 -8.45 -3.27 -1.99
N ILE A 39 -7.62 -2.76 -2.89
CA ILE A 39 -6.25 -3.21 -3.11
C ILE A 39 -5.29 -2.23 -2.43
N TYR A 40 -4.39 -2.73 -1.60
CA TYR A 40 -3.36 -1.95 -0.92
C TYR A 40 -2.00 -2.39 -1.45
N VAL A 41 -1.17 -1.43 -1.84
CA VAL A 41 0.14 -1.68 -2.43
C VAL A 41 1.19 -1.01 -1.57
N LEU A 42 2.17 -1.77 -1.12
CA LEU A 42 3.35 -1.24 -0.44
C LEU A 42 4.44 -0.92 -1.47
N ASP A 43 4.67 0.37 -1.71
CA ASP A 43 5.77 0.89 -2.52
C ASP A 43 6.89 1.41 -1.61
N SER A 44 7.83 0.53 -1.30
CA SER A 44 8.87 0.79 -0.30
C SER A 44 9.87 1.84 -0.74
N VAL A 45 10.19 1.90 -2.03
CA VAL A 45 11.10 2.93 -2.58
C VAL A 45 10.46 4.30 -2.53
N SER A 46 9.15 4.40 -2.76
CA SER A 46 8.43 5.66 -2.58
C SER A 46 8.05 5.94 -1.12
N SER A 47 8.35 5.01 -0.20
CA SER A 47 7.94 5.05 1.21
C SER A 47 6.43 5.32 1.36
N LYS A 48 5.60 4.61 0.58
CA LYS A 48 4.15 4.83 0.54
C LYS A 48 3.37 3.52 0.54
N VAL A 49 2.20 3.56 1.15
CA VAL A 49 1.11 2.62 0.88
C VAL A 49 0.09 3.33 0.01
N LYS A 50 -0.33 2.69 -1.10
CA LYS A 50 -1.37 3.20 -2.00
C LYS A 50 -2.59 2.28 -1.95
N LYS A 51 -3.77 2.86 -1.82
CA LYS A 51 -5.06 2.16 -1.79
C LYS A 51 -5.83 2.42 -3.08
N TYR A 52 -6.36 1.36 -3.66
CA TYR A 52 -7.24 1.38 -4.82
C TYR A 52 -8.55 0.66 -4.48
N ASN A 53 -9.64 1.03 -5.13
CA ASN A 53 -10.89 0.27 -5.02
C ASN A 53 -10.79 -1.03 -5.86
N LYS A 54 -11.81 -1.88 -5.77
CA LYS A 54 -11.91 -3.14 -6.53
C LYS A 54 -11.93 -3.00 -8.06
N PHE A 55 -12.12 -1.79 -8.57
CA PHE A 55 -12.06 -1.45 -10.00
C PHE A 55 -10.71 -0.80 -10.37
N GLY A 56 -9.74 -0.84 -9.44
CA GLY A 56 -8.42 -0.26 -9.61
C GLY A 56 -8.41 1.26 -9.62
N ASP A 57 -9.44 1.96 -9.18
CA ASP A 57 -9.40 3.42 -9.07
C ASP A 57 -8.63 3.82 -7.82
N TYR A 58 -7.72 4.78 -7.95
CA TYR A 58 -7.02 5.36 -6.82
C TYR A 58 -7.99 5.94 -5.78
N VAL A 59 -7.79 5.56 -4.52
CA VAL A 59 -8.56 6.04 -3.38
C VAL A 59 -7.72 7.03 -2.57
N LEU A 60 -6.59 6.57 -2.04
CA LEU A 60 -5.70 7.35 -1.19
C LEU A 60 -4.27 6.78 -1.21
N GLU A 61 -3.34 7.55 -0.66
CA GLU A 61 -2.00 7.10 -0.31
C GLU A 61 -1.57 7.74 1.00
N PHE A 62 -0.68 7.08 1.72
CA PHE A 62 -0.10 7.58 2.96
C PHE A 62 1.32 7.05 3.16
N GLY A 63 2.06 7.70 4.05
CA GLY A 63 3.48 7.47 4.24
C GLY A 63 4.35 8.48 3.49
N HIS A 64 5.55 8.67 4.02
CA HIS A 64 6.68 9.30 3.35
C HIS A 64 7.96 8.85 4.04
N SER A 65 9.12 9.11 3.43
CA SER A 65 10.40 8.72 3.99
C SER A 65 10.63 9.37 5.37
N GLY A 66 11.06 8.57 6.34
CA GLY A 66 11.34 9.02 7.70
C GLY A 66 11.36 7.86 8.71
N GLN A 67 11.20 8.18 9.99
CA GLN A 67 11.20 7.21 11.10
C GLN A 67 10.09 7.48 12.13
N GLY A 68 9.42 8.63 12.03
CA GLY A 68 8.38 9.06 12.95
C GLY A 68 7.03 8.36 12.77
N PRO A 69 6.01 8.82 13.52
CA PRO A 69 4.63 8.37 13.36
C PRO A 69 4.12 8.61 11.94
N GLY A 70 3.75 7.53 11.26
CA GLY A 70 3.23 7.58 9.90
C GLY A 70 4.28 7.74 8.80
N GLU A 71 5.57 7.75 9.15
CA GLU A 71 6.69 7.75 8.21
C GLU A 71 7.22 6.33 8.02
N PHE A 72 7.93 6.07 6.92
CA PHE A 72 8.57 4.78 6.65
C PHE A 72 10.05 4.96 6.29
N GLY A 73 10.92 4.12 6.83
CA GLY A 73 12.32 4.06 6.45
C GLY A 73 12.53 3.20 5.21
N PHE A 74 12.20 1.92 5.36
CA PHE A 74 12.26 0.93 4.31
C PHE A 74 11.27 -0.19 4.64
N PRO A 75 9.97 0.03 4.38
CA PRO A 75 8.96 -0.93 4.79
C PRO A 75 9.08 -2.20 3.93
N GLU A 76 8.96 -3.36 4.53
CA GLU A 76 9.28 -4.66 3.89
C GLU A 76 8.04 -5.51 3.63
N ALA A 77 7.01 -5.38 4.46
CA ALA A 77 5.79 -6.19 4.38
C ALA A 77 4.57 -5.45 4.93
N MET A 78 3.38 -5.88 4.54
CA MET A 78 2.11 -5.33 5.01
C MET A 78 1.08 -6.44 5.20
N VAL A 79 0.26 -6.34 6.25
CA VAL A 79 -0.92 -7.20 6.42
C VAL A 79 -2.13 -6.38 6.87
N LEU A 80 -3.33 -6.89 6.56
CA LEU A 80 -4.60 -6.29 6.94
C LEU A 80 -5.32 -7.15 7.97
N ASP A 81 -6.03 -6.52 8.92
CA ASP A 81 -7.00 -7.23 9.77
C ASP A 81 -8.43 -7.14 9.21
N SER A 82 -9.37 -7.83 9.85
CA SER A 82 -10.79 -7.84 9.45
C SER A 82 -11.51 -6.49 9.59
N SER A 83 -10.86 -5.49 10.20
CA SER A 83 -11.36 -4.11 10.29
C SER A 83 -10.59 -3.17 9.35
N SER A 84 -9.85 -3.73 8.38
CA SER A 84 -8.99 -2.99 7.46
C SER A 84 -7.96 -2.09 8.15
N ASN A 85 -7.54 -2.43 9.37
CA ASN A 85 -6.34 -1.82 9.93
C ASN A 85 -5.12 -2.39 9.19
N ILE A 86 -4.16 -1.51 8.94
CA ILE A 86 -3.01 -1.78 8.09
C ILE A 86 -1.79 -1.87 8.99
N TYR A 87 -1.12 -3.02 8.97
CA TYR A 87 0.10 -3.27 9.72
C TYR A 87 1.25 -3.29 8.73
N VAL A 88 2.17 -2.35 8.84
CA VAL A 88 3.35 -2.26 7.97
C VAL A 88 4.59 -2.58 8.79
N LEU A 89 5.35 -3.59 8.37
CA LEU A 89 6.66 -3.91 8.93
C LEU A 89 7.70 -2.98 8.32
N ASP A 90 8.20 -2.04 9.11
CA ASP A 90 9.32 -1.15 8.82
C ASP A 90 10.43 -1.46 9.82
N SER A 91 11.17 -2.54 9.54
CA SER A 91 11.98 -3.27 10.50
C SER A 91 12.93 -2.35 11.30
N PRO A 92 12.99 -2.49 12.64
CA PRO A 92 12.38 -3.53 13.48
C PRO A 92 11.02 -3.13 14.07
N GLU A 93 10.31 -2.17 13.47
CA GLU A 93 9.05 -1.65 13.99
C GLU A 93 7.86 -2.07 13.10
N VAL A 94 6.76 -2.47 13.71
CA VAL A 94 5.47 -2.61 13.04
C VAL A 94 4.65 -1.36 13.32
N LYS A 95 4.31 -0.62 12.28
CA LYS A 95 3.47 0.57 12.34
C LYS A 95 2.04 0.21 11.94
N ILE A 96 1.07 0.68 12.73
CA ILE A 96 -0.35 0.36 12.58
C ILE A 96 -1.10 1.61 12.13
N PHE A 97 -1.92 1.48 11.09
CA PHE A 97 -2.75 2.53 10.52
C PHE A 97 -4.20 2.09 10.46
N ASP A 98 -5.13 3.04 10.39
CA ASP A 98 -6.52 2.75 10.03
C ASP A 98 -6.70 2.67 8.51
N GLU A 99 -7.91 2.31 8.07
CA GLU A 99 -8.29 2.16 6.66
C GLU A 99 -8.15 3.45 5.82
N ASN A 100 -8.00 4.60 6.49
CA ASN A 100 -7.84 5.93 5.88
C ASN A 100 -6.35 6.35 5.85
N GLY A 101 -5.44 5.47 6.25
CA GLY A 101 -4.00 5.74 6.27
C GLY A 101 -3.55 6.59 7.45
N LYS A 102 -4.37 6.76 8.48
CA LYS A 102 -3.98 7.51 9.68
C LYS A 102 -3.23 6.60 10.64
N TYR A 103 -2.04 7.04 11.06
CA TYR A 103 -1.25 6.34 12.07
C TYR A 103 -2.03 6.20 13.39
N LYS A 104 -2.04 4.98 13.93
CA LYS A 104 -2.68 4.63 15.21
C LYS A 104 -1.65 4.42 16.30
N SER A 105 -0.66 3.56 16.05
CA SER A 105 0.32 3.11 17.04
C SER A 105 1.43 2.30 16.37
N SER A 106 2.43 1.89 17.14
CA SER A 106 3.47 0.97 16.70
C SER A 106 3.94 0.05 17.83
N PHE A 107 4.62 -1.02 17.46
CA PHE A 107 5.34 -1.89 18.39
C PHE A 107 6.58 -2.47 17.70
N LYS A 108 7.57 -2.93 18.48
CA LYS A 108 8.76 -3.59 17.92
C LYS A 108 8.48 -5.08 17.72
N SER A 109 8.90 -5.63 16.58
CA SER A 109 8.92 -7.07 16.30
C SER A 109 9.95 -7.81 17.14
#